data_AF-A0A3A9T8F7-F1
#
_entry.id   AF-A0A3A9T8F7-F1
#
_cell.length_a   1.000
_cell.length_b   1.000
_cell.length_c   1.000
_cell.angle_alpha   90.00
_cell.angle_beta   90.00
_cell.angle_gamma   90.00
#
_symmetry.space_group_name_H-M   'P 1'
#
loop_
_entity.id
_entity.type
_entity.pdbx_description
1 polymer ?
#
loop_
_entity_poly.entity_id
_entity_poly.type
_entity_poly.pdbx_seq_one_letter_code
_entity_poly.pdbx_strand_id
1 'polypeptide(L)'
;MGKRVDRIKLSEKNLDRVIGFINNCDTKASIVLALIGILLTMISTVLPVTIVEIRNSDDFDMNVEYILLVVLTIISIVSLIVSIILLINVLCGRVKVIGESKIYFGDISSYDESDYVDLIRQLKKTDYEMDLLRQVKINSDICKKKFDRFNISLVFLLIGLLSFGIAIMLIVICL
;
A
#
# COMPACT_ATOMS: atom_id res chain seq x y z
N MET A 1 1.40 18.90 38.89
CA MET A 1 2.36 17.96 38.25
C MET A 1 1.69 16.70 37.68
N GLY A 2 0.75 16.06 38.40
CA GLY A 2 0.04 14.84 37.95
C GLY A 2 -0.61 14.92 36.56
N LYS A 3 -1.48 15.91 36.32
CA LYS A 3 -2.17 16.09 35.02
C LYS A 3 -1.26 16.15 33.78
N ARG A 4 0.01 16.57 33.91
CA ARG A 4 0.96 16.64 32.79
C ARG A 4 1.58 15.28 32.50
N VAL A 5 1.91 14.52 33.54
CA VAL A 5 2.41 13.14 33.39
C VAL A 5 1.36 12.27 32.68
N ASP A 6 0.08 12.49 32.97
CA ASP A 6 -1.03 11.78 32.33
C ASP A 6 -1.15 12.10 30.82
N ARG A 7 -0.92 13.37 30.42
CA ARG A 7 -0.95 13.77 29.01
C ARG A 7 0.21 13.22 28.19
N ILE A 8 1.41 13.15 28.77
CA ILE A 8 2.56 12.52 28.11
C ILE A 8 2.26 11.04 27.86
N LYS A 9 1.83 10.31 28.88
CA LYS A 9 1.44 8.89 28.74
C LYS A 9 0.33 8.68 27.71
N LEU A 10 -0.66 9.57 27.67
CA LEU A 10 -1.70 9.54 26.66
C LEU A 10 -1.16 9.77 25.24
N SER A 11 -0.20 10.68 25.09
CA SER A 11 0.41 10.99 23.80
C SER A 11 1.28 9.85 23.29
N GLU A 12 2.07 9.22 24.17
CA GLU A 12 2.83 7.98 23.88
C GLU A 12 1.89 6.87 23.42
N LYS A 13 0.81 6.60 24.18
CA LYS A 13 -0.18 5.59 23.82
C LYS A 13 -0.86 5.87 22.48
N ASN A 14 -1.14 7.13 22.17
CA ASN A 14 -1.71 7.50 20.88
C ASN A 14 -0.71 7.31 19.74
N LEU A 15 0.56 7.64 19.96
CA LEU A 15 1.62 7.40 18.97
C LEU A 15 1.75 5.90 18.67
N ASP A 16 1.82 5.06 19.71
CA ASP A 16 1.87 3.61 19.57
C ASP A 16 0.67 3.05 18.81
N ARG A 17 -0.53 3.57 19.11
CA ARG A 17 -1.76 3.16 18.42
C ARG A 17 -1.71 3.50 16.92
N VAL A 18 -1.24 4.68 16.56
CA VAL A 18 -1.13 5.10 15.16
C VAL A 18 -0.06 4.28 14.42
N ILE A 19 1.09 4.03 15.05
CA ILE A 19 2.12 3.13 14.51
C ILE A 19 1.55 1.73 14.30
N GLY A 20 0.76 1.22 15.25
CA GLY A 20 0.05 -0.05 15.12
C GLY A 20 -0.91 -0.09 13.93
N PHE A 21 -1.63 1.00 13.64
CA PHE A 21 -2.47 1.10 12.44
C PHE A 21 -1.68 1.14 11.14
N ILE A 22 -0.52 1.80 11.11
CA ILE A 22 0.40 1.77 9.96
C ILE A 22 0.84 0.33 9.70
N ASN A 23 1.32 -0.37 10.74
CA ASN A 23 1.77 -1.76 10.63
C ASN A 23 0.65 -2.70 10.15
N ASN A 24 -0.58 -2.50 10.61
CA ASN A 24 -1.75 -3.24 10.12
C ASN A 24 -2.00 -2.97 8.62
N CYS A 25 -1.95 -1.71 8.18
CA CYS A 25 -2.09 -1.36 6.76
C CYS A 25 -1.00 -2.02 5.90
N ASP A 26 0.25 -1.98 6.36
CA ASP A 26 1.39 -2.58 5.64
C ASP A 26 1.27 -4.11 5.58
N THR A 27 0.78 -4.74 6.65
CA THR A 27 0.50 -6.17 6.69
C THR A 27 -0.59 -6.54 5.68
N LYS A 28 -1.70 -5.80 5.64
CA LYS A 28 -2.78 -5.99 4.66
C LYS A 28 -2.28 -5.82 3.23
N ALA A 29 -1.49 -4.79 2.95
CA ALA A 29 -0.92 -4.55 1.62
C ALA A 29 0.00 -5.71 1.19
N SER A 30 0.84 -6.21 2.11
CA SER A 30 1.74 -7.35 1.85
C SER A 30 0.97 -8.64 1.54
N ILE A 31 -0.09 -8.92 2.31
CA ILE A 31 -0.98 -10.08 2.07
C ILE A 31 -1.63 -9.97 0.69
N VAL A 32 -2.17 -8.80 0.33
CA VAL A 32 -2.80 -8.59 -0.98
C VAL A 32 -1.80 -8.74 -2.12
N LEU A 33 -0.57 -8.20 -1.98
CA LEU A 33 0.50 -8.39 -2.98
C LEU A 33 0.86 -9.87 -3.16
N ALA A 34 0.96 -10.63 -2.07
CA ALA A 34 1.23 -12.07 -2.15
C ALA A 34 0.11 -12.82 -2.91
N LEU A 35 -1.16 -12.49 -2.64
CA LEU A 35 -2.29 -13.05 -3.37
C LEU A 35 -2.28 -12.67 -4.86
N ILE A 36 -1.93 -11.42 -5.19
CA ILE A 36 -1.74 -10.99 -6.58
C ILE A 36 -0.62 -11.81 -7.26
N GLY A 37 0.49 -12.08 -6.58
CA GLY A 37 1.57 -12.92 -7.11
C GLY A 37 1.11 -14.34 -7.46
N ILE A 38 0.29 -14.95 -6.61
CA ILE A 38 -0.33 -16.26 -6.88
C ILE A 38 -1.24 -16.17 -8.12
N LEU A 39 -2.09 -15.15 -8.18
CA LEU A 39 -2.98 -14.92 -9.33
C LEU A 39 -2.21 -14.73 -10.63
N LEU A 40 -1.15 -13.91 -10.63
CA LEU A 40 -0.32 -13.70 -11.83
C LEU A 40 0.34 -14.98 -12.32
N THR A 41 0.74 -15.86 -11.41
CA THR A 41 1.30 -17.17 -11.76
C THR A 41 0.25 -18.02 -12.47
N MET A 42 -0.97 -18.09 -11.92
CA MET A 42 -2.10 -18.81 -12.54
C MET A 42 -2.43 -18.25 -13.93
N ILE A 43 -2.54 -16.92 -14.06
CA ILE A 43 -2.82 -16.25 -15.34
C ILE A 43 -1.74 -16.59 -16.38
N SER A 44 -0.47 -16.56 -15.96
CA SER A 44 0.67 -16.86 -16.84
C SER A 44 0.67 -18.30 -17.36
N THR A 45 0.07 -19.25 -16.62
CA THR A 45 -0.09 -20.63 -17.09
C THR A 45 -1.26 -20.84 -18.05
N VAL A 46 -2.37 -20.10 -17.87
CA VAL A 46 -3.60 -20.29 -18.65
C VAL A 46 -3.57 -19.52 -19.98
N LEU A 47 -2.95 -18.35 -20.00
CA LEU A 47 -2.97 -17.43 -21.15
C LEU A 47 -2.29 -18.00 -22.43
N PRO A 48 -1.13 -18.67 -22.36
CA PRO A 48 -0.49 -19.22 -23.56
C PRO A 48 -1.29 -20.36 -24.20
N VAL A 49 -1.94 -21.20 -23.38
CA VAL A 49 -2.76 -22.32 -23.86
C VAL A 49 -3.96 -21.81 -24.64
N THR A 50 -4.67 -20.83 -24.08
CA THR A 50 -5.85 -20.22 -24.72
C THR A 50 -5.50 -19.48 -26.02
N ILE A 51 -4.36 -18.76 -26.08
CA ILE A 51 -3.93 -18.08 -27.32
C ILE A 51 -3.61 -19.09 -28.43
N VAL A 52 -2.99 -20.22 -28.11
CA VAL A 52 -2.66 -21.25 -29.10
C VAL A 52 -3.93 -21.93 -29.63
N GLU A 53 -4.91 -22.21 -28.76
CA GLU A 53 -6.20 -22.78 -29.16
C GLU A 53 -6.99 -21.83 -30.06
N ILE A 54 -7.08 -20.53 -29.70
CA ILE A 54 -7.75 -19.50 -30.52
C ILE A 54 -7.03 -19.29 -31.87
N ARG A 55 -5.71 -19.43 -31.92
CA ARG A 55 -4.97 -19.30 -33.19
C ARG A 55 -5.22 -20.46 -34.15
N ASN A 56 -5.53 -21.64 -33.61
CA ASN A 56 -5.70 -22.87 -34.40
C ASN A 56 -7.15 -23.08 -34.86
N SER A 57 -8.11 -22.26 -34.41
CA SER A 57 -9.46 -22.24 -34.97
C SER A 57 -9.48 -21.47 -36.29
N ASP A 58 -9.97 -22.10 -37.36
CA ASP A 58 -10.07 -21.52 -38.71
C ASP A 58 -11.05 -20.33 -38.81
N ASP A 59 -11.85 -20.04 -37.78
CA ASP A 59 -12.82 -18.94 -37.67
C ASP A 59 -12.22 -17.64 -37.07
N PHE A 60 -11.00 -17.26 -37.49
CA PHE A 60 -10.37 -16.01 -37.04
C PHE A 60 -10.94 -14.79 -37.81
N ASP A 61 -12.23 -14.53 -37.65
CA ASP A 61 -12.85 -13.29 -38.12
C ASP A 61 -12.82 -12.23 -37.02
N MET A 62 -12.46 -10.99 -37.38
CA MET A 62 -12.40 -9.82 -36.47
C MET A 62 -13.80 -9.39 -36.04
N ASN A 63 -14.45 -10.21 -35.23
CA ASN A 63 -15.79 -9.99 -34.71
C ASN A 63 -15.78 -9.11 -33.46
N VAL A 64 -16.95 -8.53 -33.15
CA VAL A 64 -17.17 -7.66 -31.98
C VAL A 64 -16.70 -8.32 -30.68
N GLU A 65 -16.86 -9.63 -30.57
CA GLU A 65 -16.44 -10.43 -29.41
C GLU A 65 -14.92 -10.43 -29.20
N TYR A 66 -14.13 -10.52 -30.28
CA TYR A 66 -12.68 -10.45 -30.22
C TYR A 66 -12.20 -9.06 -29.78
N ILE A 67 -12.79 -8.01 -30.33
CA ILE A 67 -12.48 -6.62 -29.92
C ILE A 67 -12.80 -6.44 -28.44
N LEU A 68 -13.96 -6.92 -27.98
CA LEU A 68 -14.37 -6.86 -26.58
C LEU A 68 -13.38 -7.62 -25.67
N LEU A 69 -12.95 -8.81 -26.08
CA LEU A 69 -11.96 -9.61 -25.36
C LEU A 69 -10.66 -8.83 -25.17
N VAL A 70 -10.09 -8.30 -26.26
CA VAL A 70 -8.84 -7.52 -26.21
C VAL A 70 -8.98 -6.30 -25.29
N VAL A 71 -10.11 -5.57 -25.38
CA VAL A 71 -10.37 -4.41 -24.52
C VAL A 71 -10.44 -4.81 -23.05
N LEU A 72 -11.16 -5.89 -22.70
CA LEU A 72 -11.26 -6.39 -21.33
C LEU A 72 -9.90 -6.84 -20.78
N THR A 73 -9.09 -7.51 -21.60
CA THR A 73 -7.74 -7.92 -21.21
C THR A 73 -6.84 -6.70 -20.93
N ILE A 74 -6.88 -5.67 -21.78
CA ILE A 74 -6.11 -4.43 -21.56
C ILE A 74 -6.56 -3.74 -20.26
N ILE A 75 -7.87 -3.61 -20.04
CA ILE A 75 -8.42 -3.03 -18.79
C ILE A 75 -7.93 -3.81 -17.58
N SER A 76 -7.93 -5.14 -17.67
CA SER A 76 -7.47 -6.01 -16.59
C SER A 76 -6.00 -5.76 -16.26
N ILE A 77 -5.12 -5.83 -17.26
CA ILE A 77 -3.67 -5.66 -17.10
C ILE A 77 -3.35 -4.28 -16.51
N VAL A 78 -3.92 -3.22 -17.08
CA VAL A 78 -3.68 -1.85 -16.60
C VAL A 78 -4.15 -1.68 -15.16
N SER A 79 -5.34 -2.20 -14.83
CA SER A 79 -5.88 -2.10 -13.47
C SER A 79 -5.05 -2.87 -12.45
N LEU A 80 -4.57 -4.06 -12.80
CA LEU A 80 -3.68 -4.85 -11.94
C LEU A 80 -2.33 -4.14 -11.72
N ILE A 81 -1.73 -3.57 -12.77
CA ILE A 81 -0.48 -2.79 -12.64
C ILE A 81 -0.69 -1.59 -11.72
N VAL A 82 -1.78 -0.82 -11.89
CA VAL A 82 -2.10 0.32 -11.03
C VAL A 82 -2.27 -0.12 -9.58
N SER A 83 -2.98 -1.23 -9.34
CA SER A 83 -3.15 -1.80 -7.99
C SER A 83 -1.81 -2.15 -7.34
N ILE A 84 -0.92 -2.85 -8.07
CA ILE A 84 0.42 -3.22 -7.60
C ILE A 84 1.24 -1.98 -7.25
N ILE A 85 1.27 -0.97 -8.13
CA ILE A 85 2.00 0.29 -7.89
C ILE A 85 1.48 0.98 -6.63
N LEU A 86 0.17 1.02 -6.42
CA LEU A 86 -0.43 1.62 -5.23
C LEU A 86 -0.09 0.84 -3.96
N LEU A 87 -0.11 -0.50 -4.00
CA LEU A 87 0.27 -1.35 -2.86
C LEU A 87 1.75 -1.20 -2.51
N ILE A 88 2.65 -1.16 -3.51
CA ILE A 88 4.08 -0.86 -3.28
C ILE A 88 4.23 0.52 -2.63
N ASN A 89 3.47 1.52 -3.09
CA ASN A 89 3.44 2.85 -2.50
C ASN A 89 2.85 2.92 -1.08
N VAL A 90 2.08 1.93 -0.65
CA VAL A 90 1.67 1.76 0.75
C VAL A 90 2.87 1.29 1.57
N LEU A 91 3.62 0.31 1.08
CA LEU A 91 4.77 -0.25 1.77
C LEU A 91 5.98 0.71 1.84
N CYS A 92 6.18 1.56 0.84
CA CYS A 92 7.28 2.53 0.87
C CYS A 92 7.11 3.52 2.05
N GLY A 93 8.13 3.60 2.90
CA GLY A 93 8.21 4.56 3.99
C GLY A 93 8.31 5.99 3.46
N ARG A 94 7.19 6.71 3.41
CA ARG A 94 7.18 8.14 3.09
C ARG A 94 7.27 8.95 4.36
N VAL A 95 8.48 9.36 4.71
CA VAL A 95 8.73 10.28 5.81
C VAL A 95 8.69 11.69 5.24
N LYS A 96 7.87 12.56 5.83
CA LYS A 96 8.00 14.00 5.61
C LYS A 96 8.85 14.54 6.75
N VAL A 97 10.10 14.93 6.45
CA VAL A 97 10.97 15.60 7.43
C VAL A 97 10.30 16.93 7.75
N ILE A 98 9.80 17.10 8.97
CA ILE A 98 9.24 18.36 9.45
C ILE A 98 9.84 18.63 10.84
N GLY A 99 10.96 19.35 10.83
CA GLY A 99 11.64 19.84 12.03
C GLY A 99 12.60 18.83 12.67
N GLU A 100 13.45 19.33 13.57
CA GLU A 100 14.37 18.53 14.38
C GLU A 100 13.60 17.86 15.54
N SER A 101 13.06 16.67 15.29
CA SER A 101 12.49 15.83 16.35
C SER A 101 13.61 15.14 17.13
N LYS A 102 13.45 15.06 18.44
CA LYS A 102 14.41 14.44 19.37
C LYS A 102 14.06 12.98 19.64
N ILE A 103 12.93 12.50 19.16
CA ILE A 103 12.44 11.12 19.37
C ILE A 103 12.21 10.35 18.06
N TYR A 104 12.39 11.02 16.92
CA TYR A 104 12.18 10.41 15.61
C TYR A 104 13.47 9.80 15.11
N PHE A 105 13.46 8.51 14.78
CA PHE A 105 14.67 7.77 14.43
C PHE A 105 15.47 8.39 13.28
N GLY A 106 14.81 9.00 12.29
CA GLY A 106 15.50 9.63 11.17
C GLY A 106 16.28 10.88 11.57
N ASP A 107 15.75 11.68 12.50
CA ASP A 107 16.47 12.84 13.01
C ASP A 107 17.54 12.40 14.02
N ILE A 108 17.24 11.41 14.87
CA ILE A 108 18.21 10.82 15.81
C ILE A 108 19.45 10.33 15.07
N SER A 109 19.29 9.69 13.91
CA SER A 109 20.41 9.19 13.10
C SER A 109 21.33 10.28 12.53
N SER A 110 20.95 11.56 12.64
CA SER A 110 21.76 12.70 12.19
C SER A 110 22.65 13.30 13.30
N TYR A 111 22.47 12.90 14.56
CA TYR A 111 23.30 13.37 15.68
C TYR A 111 24.49 12.45 15.92
N ASP A 112 25.59 13.02 16.40
CA ASP A 112 26.64 12.26 17.07
C ASP A 112 26.13 11.69 18.40
N GLU A 113 26.66 10.54 18.81
CA GLU A 113 26.17 9.82 20.00
C GLU A 113 26.23 10.67 21.27
N SER A 114 27.36 11.35 21.51
CA SER A 114 27.55 12.22 22.67
C SER A 114 26.54 13.37 22.71
N ASP A 115 26.31 13.99 21.56
CA ASP A 115 25.44 15.14 21.41
C ASP A 115 23.99 14.75 21.66
N TYR A 116 23.57 13.59 21.14
CA TYR A 116 22.22 13.08 21.38
C TYR A 116 21.99 12.71 22.85
N VAL A 117 22.97 12.07 23.50
CA VAL A 117 22.87 11.71 24.92
C VAL A 117 22.71 12.97 25.79
N ASP A 118 23.50 14.00 25.53
CA ASP A 118 23.42 15.25 26.28
C ASP A 118 22.13 16.02 25.98
N LEU A 119 21.68 16.03 24.73
CA LEU A 119 20.37 16.56 24.31
C LEU A 119 19.22 15.93 25.10
N ILE A 120 19.21 14.60 25.22
CA ILE A 120 18.17 13.86 25.93
C ILE A 120 18.21 14.11 27.44
N ARG A 121 19.40 14.17 28.04
CA ARG A 121 19.57 14.48 29.48
C ARG A 121 19.03 15.87 29.84
N GLN A 122 19.15 16.81 28.90
CA GLN A 122 18.70 18.20 29.08
C GLN A 122 17.25 18.43 28.61
N LEU A 123 16.58 17.41 28.07
CA LEU A 123 15.26 17.55 27.46
C LEU A 123 14.19 17.89 28.50
N LYS A 124 13.55 19.05 28.33
CA LYS A 124 12.42 19.46 29.17
C LYS A 124 11.20 18.60 28.84
N LYS A 125 10.44 18.23 29.88
CA LYS A 125 9.18 17.49 29.74
C LYS A 125 8.17 18.15 28.79
N THR A 126 8.16 19.48 28.73
CA THR A 126 7.29 20.24 27.81
C THR A 126 7.68 20.04 26.35
N ASP A 127 8.98 19.99 26.08
CA ASP A 127 9.51 19.85 24.73
C ASP A 127 9.32 18.40 24.26
N TYR A 128 9.49 17.43 25.16
CA TYR A 128 9.14 16.03 24.92
C TYR A 128 7.63 15.84 24.64
N GLU A 129 6.75 16.44 25.46
CA GLU A 129 5.29 16.41 25.24
C GLU A 129 4.92 16.99 23.87
N MET A 130 5.53 18.11 23.49
CA MET A 130 5.32 18.75 22.18
C MET A 130 5.80 17.88 21.02
N ASP A 131 6.95 17.23 21.16
CA ASP A 131 7.51 16.36 20.13
C ASP A 131 6.64 15.11 19.91
N LEU A 132 6.17 14.49 20.99
CA LEU A 132 5.18 13.40 20.92
C LEU A 132 3.92 13.82 20.15
N LEU A 133 3.36 14.98 20.45
CA LEU A 133 2.17 15.48 19.75
C LEU A 133 2.43 15.73 18.26
N ARG A 134 3.61 16.23 17.90
CA ARG A 134 4.03 16.37 16.49
C ARG A 134 4.14 15.01 15.82
N GLN A 135 4.79 14.04 16.46
CA GLN A 135 4.90 12.67 15.95
C GLN A 135 3.54 12.00 15.77
N VAL A 136 2.61 12.16 16.71
CA VAL A 136 1.22 11.68 16.57
C VAL A 136 0.58 12.27 15.32
N LYS A 137 0.71 13.58 15.09
CA LYS A 137 0.13 14.24 13.92
C LYS A 137 0.77 13.77 12.61
N ILE A 138 2.10 13.73 12.53
CA ILE A 138 2.83 13.29 11.34
C ILE A 138 2.48 11.83 11.00
N ASN A 139 2.55 10.93 11.98
CA ASN A 139 2.23 9.52 11.77
C ASN A 139 0.75 9.31 11.42
N SER A 140 -0.17 10.14 11.95
CA SER A 140 -1.59 10.07 11.57
C SER A 140 -1.80 10.43 10.10
N ASP A 141 -1.09 11.45 9.60
CA ASP A 141 -1.15 11.85 8.19
C ASP A 141 -0.54 10.78 7.27
N ILE A 142 0.53 10.12 7.70
CA ILE A 142 1.12 8.96 7.00
C ILE A 142 0.12 7.79 6.97
N CYS A 143 -0.44 7.44 8.12
CA CYS A 143 -1.43 6.38 8.28
C CYS A 143 -2.62 6.59 7.34
N LYS A 144 -3.19 7.80 7.33
CA LYS A 144 -4.30 8.15 6.43
C LYS A 144 -3.92 7.92 4.95
N LYS A 145 -2.79 8.47 4.51
CA LYS A 145 -2.33 8.32 3.11
C LYS A 145 -2.11 6.86 2.71
N LYS A 146 -1.60 6.03 3.62
CA LYS A 146 -1.43 4.58 3.40
C LYS A 146 -2.79 3.91 3.22
N PHE A 147 -3.75 4.15 4.10
CA PHE A 147 -5.10 3.60 3.97
C PHE A 147 -5.84 4.10 2.72
N ASP A 148 -5.71 5.38 2.36
CA ASP A 148 -6.34 5.92 1.15
C ASP A 148 -5.81 5.20 -0.10
N ARG A 149 -4.48 5.02 -0.22
CA ARG A 149 -3.87 4.27 -1.32
C ARG A 149 -4.26 2.80 -1.32
N PHE A 150 -4.27 2.18 -0.14
CA PHE A 150 -4.70 0.80 0.01
C PHE A 150 -6.13 0.62 -0.49
N ASN A 151 -7.06 1.49 -0.09
CA ASN A 151 -8.45 1.42 -0.54
C ASN A 151 -8.58 1.60 -2.06
N ILE A 152 -7.87 2.58 -2.65
CA ILE A 152 -7.85 2.78 -4.10
C ILE A 152 -7.26 1.55 -4.81
N SER A 153 -6.20 0.94 -4.26
CA SER A 153 -5.60 -0.27 -4.83
C SER A 153 -6.58 -1.45 -4.89
N LEU A 154 -7.45 -1.59 -3.88
CA LEU A 154 -8.48 -2.63 -3.86
C LEU A 154 -9.56 -2.40 -4.93
N VAL A 155 -9.91 -1.14 -5.21
CA VAL A 155 -10.84 -0.81 -6.31
C VAL A 155 -10.26 -1.23 -7.66
N PHE A 156 -9.00 -0.87 -7.93
CA PHE A 156 -8.32 -1.29 -9.17
C PHE A 156 -8.11 -2.79 -9.24
N LEU A 157 -7.82 -3.46 -8.12
CA LEU A 157 -7.75 -4.92 -8.07
C LEU A 157 -9.09 -5.54 -8.47
N LEU A 158 -10.20 -5.04 -7.92
CA LEU A 158 -11.53 -5.55 -8.23
C LEU A 158 -11.89 -5.35 -9.71
N ILE A 159 -11.62 -4.15 -10.27
CA ILE A 159 -11.80 -3.88 -11.71
C ILE A 159 -10.97 -4.87 -12.55
N GLY A 160 -9.71 -5.08 -12.15
CA GLY A 160 -8.80 -6.01 -12.82
C GLY A 160 -9.30 -7.44 -12.83
N LEU A 161 -9.79 -7.93 -11.69
CA LEU A 161 -10.32 -9.29 -11.53
C LEU A 161 -11.66 -9.49 -12.26
N LEU A 162 -12.57 -8.51 -12.19
CA LEU A 162 -13.86 -8.60 -12.89
C LEU A 162 -13.66 -8.59 -14.41
N SER A 163 -12.84 -7.69 -14.93
CA SER A 163 -12.54 -7.65 -16.37
C SER A 163 -11.86 -8.94 -16.85
N PHE A 164 -10.93 -9.50 -16.05
CA PHE A 164 -10.32 -10.79 -16.34
C PHE A 164 -11.33 -11.94 -16.34
N GLY A 165 -12.19 -12.01 -15.32
CA GLY A 165 -13.23 -13.03 -15.21
C GLY A 165 -14.20 -13.00 -16.39
N ILE A 166 -14.64 -11.80 -16.82
CA ILE A 166 -15.50 -11.64 -18.00
C ILE A 166 -14.75 -12.09 -19.27
N ALA A 167 -13.47 -11.72 -19.42
CA ALA A 167 -12.65 -12.15 -20.56
C ALA A 167 -12.57 -13.68 -20.65
N ILE A 168 -12.34 -14.38 -19.53
CA ILE A 168 -12.35 -15.85 -19.51
C ILE A 168 -13.72 -16.41 -19.89
N MET A 169 -14.81 -15.86 -19.34
CA MET A 169 -16.16 -16.35 -19.66
C MET A 169 -16.49 -16.19 -21.15
N LEU A 170 -16.05 -15.10 -21.79
CA LEU A 170 -16.19 -14.93 -23.24
C LEU A 170 -15.40 -16.01 -24.01
N ILE A 171 -14.15 -16.27 -23.63
CA ILE A 171 -13.34 -17.33 -24.25
C ILE A 171 -14.05 -18.68 -24.15
N VAL A 172 -14.63 -19.02 -22.99
CA VAL A 172 -15.33 -20.29 -22.76
C VAL A 172 -16.64 -20.41 -23.52
N ILE A 173 -17.30 -19.29 -23.86
CA ILE A 173 -18.56 -19.30 -24.62
C ILE A 173 -18.29 -19.34 -26.14
N CYS A 174 -17.22 -18.69 -26.60
CA CYS A 174 -16.88 -18.56 -28.01
C CYS A 174 -16.04 -19.74 -28.56
N LEU A 175 -15.36 -20.51 -27.70
CA LEU A 175 -14.69 -21.79 -28.04
C LEU A 175 -15.61 -22.98 -27.75
#